data_AF-A0A4P5VCQ3-F1
#
_entry.id   AF-A0A4P5VCQ3-F1
#
_cell.length_a   1.000
_cell.length_b   1.000
_cell.length_c   1.000
_cell.angle_alpha   90.00
_cell.angle_beta   90.00
_cell.angle_gamma   90.00
#
_symmetry.space_group_name_H-M   'P 1'
#
loop_
_entity.id
_entity.type
_entity.pdbx_description
1 polymer ?
#
loop_
_entity_poly.entity_id
_entity_poly.type
_entity_poly.pdbx_seq_one_letter_code
_entity_poly.pdbx_strand_id
1 'polypeptide(L)' 'MATRYRIHRDDGQRDAIAGQTFGSYDEAHAVLERYYGDLCCSDDREYYRIEPEEEPENEVED' A
#
# COMPACT_ATOMS: atom_id res chain seq x y z
N MET A 1 13.66 13.64 4.01
CA MET A 1 12.79 12.85 3.13
C MET A 1 11.98 11.93 4.01
N ALA A 2 10.66 12.12 4.06
CA ALA A 2 9.80 11.14 4.71
C ALA A 2 9.44 10.10 3.64
N THR A 3 10.07 8.92 3.70
CA THR A 3 9.66 7.82 2.82
C THR A 3 8.31 7.34 3.29
N ARG A 4 7.29 7.55 2.47
CA ARG A 4 5.96 7.00 2.70
C ARG A 4 5.84 5.68 1.96
N TYR A 5 4.93 4.83 2.41
CA TYR A 5 4.68 3.52 1.81
C TYR A 5 3.20 3.39 1.50
N ARG A 6 2.86 2.99 0.29
CA ARG A 6 1.48 2.86 -0.17
C ARG A 6 1.14 1.44 -0.54
N ILE A 7 -0.05 1.01 -0.14
CA ILE A 7 -0.60 -0.27 -0.56
C ILE A 7 -1.29 -0.10 -1.92
N HIS A 8 -0.96 -0.98 -2.86
CA HIS A 8 -1.55 -1.07 -4.19
C HIS A 8 -2.15 -2.46 -4.39
N ARG A 9 -3.35 -2.52 -4.97
CA ARG A 9 -3.91 -3.79 -5.48
C ARG A 9 -3.40 -4.06 -6.88
N ASP A 10 -3.16 -5.32 -7.21
CA ASP A 10 -2.54 -5.73 -8.47
C ASP A 10 -3.41 -5.40 -9.70
N ASP A 11 -4.73 -5.48 -9.56
CA ASP A 11 -5.69 -5.08 -10.61
C ASP A 11 -5.88 -3.55 -10.71
N GLY A 12 -5.14 -2.76 -9.92
CA GLY A 12 -5.13 -1.30 -10.00
C GLY A 12 -6.35 -0.60 -9.41
N GLN A 13 -7.32 -1.35 -8.87
CA GLN A 13 -8.46 -0.78 -8.16
C GLN A 13 -8.07 -0.25 -6.78
N ARG A 14 -8.93 0.61 -6.23
CA ARG A 14 -8.83 1.15 -4.87
C ARG A 14 -9.99 0.64 -4.05
N ASP A 15 -9.73 0.31 -2.80
CA ASP A 15 -10.70 -0.25 -1.86
C ASP A 15 -10.37 0.19 -0.43
N ALA A 16 -10.84 -0.56 0.56
CA ALA A 16 -10.64 -0.27 1.96
C ALA A 16 -9.16 -0.13 2.35
N ILE A 17 -8.26 -0.91 1.73
CA ILE A 17 -6.81 -0.87 2.01
C ILE A 17 -5.97 -0.36 0.84
N ALA A 18 -6.39 -0.61 -0.41
CA ALA A 18 -5.67 -0.14 -1.58
C ALA A 18 -5.75 1.38 -1.72
N GLY A 19 -4.59 2.04 -1.68
CA GLY A 19 -4.43 3.48 -1.74
C GLY A 19 -4.13 4.15 -0.41
N GLN A 20 -4.11 3.41 0.71
CA GLN A 20 -3.65 3.92 1.99
C GLN A 20 -2.13 4.12 2.00
N THR A 21 -1.68 5.17 2.70
CA THR A 21 -0.28 5.56 2.81
C THR A 21 0.16 5.54 4.27
N PHE A 22 1.34 5.01 4.54
CA PHE A 22 1.91 4.79 5.86
C PHE A 22 3.30 5.43 5.98
N GLY A 23 3.74 5.69 7.22
CA GLY A 23 5.08 6.24 7.48
C GLY A 23 6.17 5.17 7.46
N SER A 24 5.81 3.89 7.45
CA SER A 24 6.75 2.76 7.45
C SER A 24 6.18 1.54 6.76
N TYR A 25 7.06 0.73 6.18
CA TYR A 25 6.67 -0.54 5.53
C TYR A 25 5.99 -1.49 6.52
N ASP A 26 6.47 -1.54 7.76
CA ASP A 26 5.93 -2.41 8.82
C ASP A 26 4.44 -2.11 9.12
N GLU A 27 4.08 -0.83 9.18
CA GLU A 27 2.67 -0.41 9.38
C GLU A 27 1.78 -0.86 8.21
N ALA A 28 2.24 -0.66 6.97
CA ALA A 28 1.54 -1.11 5.78
C ALA A 28 1.41 -2.65 5.74
N HIS A 29 2.45 -3.36 6.16
CA HIS A 29 2.47 -4.81 6.21
C HIS A 29 1.50 -5.36 7.28
N ALA A 30 1.45 -4.76 8.46
CA ALA A 30 0.53 -5.15 9.52
C ALA A 30 -0.95 -5.04 9.08
N VAL A 31 -1.27 -4.02 8.29
CA VAL A 31 -2.61 -3.85 7.70
C VAL A 31 -2.92 -4.97 6.70
N LEU A 32 -1.96 -5.31 5.82
CA LEU A 32 -2.12 -6.43 4.87
C LEU A 32 -2.29 -7.77 5.58
N GLU A 33 -1.46 -8.06 6.58
CA GLU A 33 -1.55 -9.32 7.33
C GLU A 33 -2.92 -9.49 7.99
N ARG A 34 -3.43 -8.42 8.60
CA ARG A 34 -4.78 -8.43 9.18
C ARG A 34 -5.85 -8.63 8.11
N TYR A 35 -5.76 -7.89 7.00
CA TYR A 35 -6.72 -7.99 5.90
C TYR A 35 -6.77 -9.41 5.30
N TYR A 36 -5.61 -10.02 5.05
CA TYR A 36 -5.53 -11.41 4.59
C TYR A 36 -6.00 -12.42 5.65
N GLY A 37 -5.81 -12.12 6.94
CA GLY A 37 -6.34 -12.94 8.03
C GLY A 37 -7.87 -12.91 8.12
N ASP A 38 -8.49 -11.77 7.84
CA ASP A 38 -9.94 -11.59 7.79
C ASP A 38 -10.57 -12.22 6.52
N LEU A 39 -9.83 -12.26 5.40
CA LEU A 39 -10.20 -12.97 4.17
C LEU A 39 -10.05 -14.49 4.33
N CYS A 40 -10.92 -15.13 5.13
CA CYS A 40 -11.01 -16.57 5.08
C CYS A 40 -11.77 -17.04 3.83
N CYS A 41 -11.26 -18.12 3.23
CA CYS A 41 -12.06 -19.12 2.55
C CYS A 41 -12.46 -18.81 1.09
N SER A 42 -11.68 -18.06 0.31
CA SER A 42 -11.84 -18.00 -1.16
C SER A 42 -10.50 -18.10 -1.88
N ASP A 43 -10.43 -19.00 -2.87
CA ASP A 43 -9.25 -19.25 -3.71
C ASP A 43 -8.97 -18.04 -4.65
N ASP A 44 -10.03 -17.32 -5.02
CA ASP A 44 -9.99 -15.99 -5.63
C ASP A 44 -9.75 -14.92 -4.56
N ARG A 45 -8.47 -14.70 -4.21
CA ARG A 45 -8.05 -13.57 -3.37
C ARG A 45 -7.31 -12.53 -4.20
N GLU A 46 -7.61 -11.26 -3.95
CA GLU A 46 -6.87 -10.15 -4.55
C GLU A 46 -5.46 -10.06 -3.98
N TYR A 47 -4.50 -9.72 -4.84
CA TYR A 47 -3.10 -9.54 -4.46
C TYR A 47 -2.79 -8.05 -4.26
N TYR A 48 -2.00 -7.76 -3.23
CA TYR A 48 -1.59 -6.41 -2.87
C TYR A 48 -0.07 -6.32 -2.76
N ARG A 49 0.49 -5.15 -3.10
CA ARG A 49 1.91 -4.80 -3.02
C ARG A 49 2.10 -3.49 -2.26
N ILE A 50 3.19 -3.37 -1.51
CA ILE A 50 3.58 -2.13 -0.83
C ILE A 50 4.71 -1.49 -1.62
N GLU A 51 4.55 -0.22 -1.99
CA GLU A 51 5.56 0.54 -2.72
C GLU A 51 5.93 1.81 -1.98
N PRO A 52 7.20 2.24 -2.01
CA PRO A 52 7.58 3.55 -1.50
C PRO A 52 6.95 4.65 -2.38
N GLU A 53 6.26 5.59 -1.76
CA GLU A 53 5.91 6.87 -2.38
C GLU A 53 7.09 7.82 -2.18
N GLU A 54 7.89 7.94 -3.23
CA GLU A 54 8.83 9.03 -3.38
C GLU A 54 7.98 10.29 -3.64
N GLU A 55 7.88 11.18 -2.65
CA GLU A 55 7.32 12.51 -2.90
C GLU A 55 8.15 13.11 -4.05
N PRO A 56 7.54 13.51 -5.18
CA PRO A 56 8.32 14.12 -6.26
C PRO A 56 9.05 15.30 -5.63
N GLU A 57 10.38 15.24 -5.64
CA GLU A 57 11.21 16.36 -5.31
C GLU A 57 10.73 17.46 -6.25
N ASN A 58 10.00 18.45 -5.72
CA ASN A 58 9.62 19.60 -6.51
C ASN A 58 10.95 20.21 -6.96
N GLU A 59 11.32 19.94 -8.21
CA GLU A 59 12.42 20.57 -8.91
C GLU A 59 12.11 22.07 -8.84
N VAL A 60 12.78 22.75 -7.90
CA VAL A 60 12.86 24.20 -7.89
C VAL A 60 13.66 24.55 -9.14
N GLU A 61 12.96 24.80 -10.25
CA GLU A 61 13.50 25.52 -11.40
C GLU A 61 13.94 26.90 -10.91
N ASP A 62 15.24 27.20 -11.04
CA ASP A 62 15.90 28.48 -10.73
C ASP A 62 15.61 29.54 -11.81
#